data_AF-A0AAE7ELU8-F1
#
_entry.id   AF-A0AAE7ELU8-F1
#
_cell.length_a   1.000
_cell.length_b   1.000
_cell.length_c   1.000
_cell.angle_alpha   90.00
_cell.angle_beta   90.00
_cell.angle_gamma   90.00
#
_symmetry.space_group_name_H-M   'P 1'
#
loop_
_entity.id
_entity.type
_entity.pdbx_description
1 polymer ?
#
loop_
_entity_poly.entity_id
_entity_poly.type
_entity_poly.pdbx_seq_one_letter_code
_entity_poly.pdbx_strand_id
1 'polypeptide(L)' 'MCTDFEITSFSESRYEELMVEISYKEQVLCQLYKDNGLDKVEIEFFSDAQLLTSQDAMKFSLDDFLQV' A
#
# COMPACT_ATOMS: atom_id res chain seq x y z
N MET A 1 -4.36 17.78 6.01
CA MET A 1 -5.39 16.86 6.55
C MET A 1 -4.73 15.51 6.71
N CYS A 2 -5.11 14.73 7.73
CA CYS A 2 -4.49 13.43 7.97
C CYS A 2 -5.30 12.41 7.16
N THR A 3 -4.72 11.85 6.10
CA THR A 3 -5.32 10.73 5.38
C THR A 3 -5.13 9.46 6.21
N ASP A 4 -6.09 8.54 6.16
CA ASP A 4 -5.94 7.20 6.75
C ASP A 4 -5.00 6.29 5.92
N PHE A 5 -4.46 6.81 4.82
CA PHE A 5 -3.46 6.17 3.98
C PHE A 5 -2.05 6.39 4.52
N GLU A 6 -1.25 5.33 4.47
CA GLU A 6 0.17 5.33 4.82
C GLU A 6 0.97 4.68 3.69
N ILE A 7 2.11 5.30 3.33
CA ILE A 7 3.09 4.76 2.41
C ILE A 7 4.37 4.49 3.19
N THR A 8 4.82 3.24 3.19
CA THR A 8 6.06 2.83 3.87
C THR A 8 7.04 2.26 2.86
N SER A 9 8.26 2.79 2.82
CA SER A 9 9.34 2.31 1.95
C SER A 9 10.33 1.45 2.72
N PHE A 10 10.65 0.27 2.19
CA PHE A 10 11.62 -0.64 2.76
C PHE A 10 12.84 -0.78 1.83
N SER A 11 14.03 -0.63 2.41
CA SER A 11 15.30 -0.81 1.72
C SER A 11 16.24 -1.65 2.57
N GLU A 12 16.72 -2.78 2.06
CA GLU A 12 17.94 -3.35 2.61
C GLU A 12 19.12 -2.48 2.15
N SER A 13 19.89 -1.99 3.13
CA SER A 13 21.03 -1.04 3.13
C SER A 13 21.98 -0.92 1.91
N ARG A 14 21.86 -1.76 0.87
CA ARG A 14 22.63 -1.70 -0.37
C ARG A 14 21.82 -1.40 -1.64
N TYR A 15 20.49 -1.35 -1.56
CA TYR A 15 19.61 -1.02 -2.69
C TYR A 15 18.56 0.01 -2.28
N GLU A 16 18.40 1.07 -3.08
CA GLU A 16 17.35 2.08 -2.89
C GLU A 16 15.97 1.41 -2.99
N GLU A 17 15.18 1.52 -1.92
CA GLU A 17 13.72 1.31 -1.89
C GLU A 17 13.21 0.17 -2.79
N LEU A 18 13.61 -1.06 -2.43
CA LEU A 18 13.24 -2.27 -3.17
C LEU A 18 11.74 -2.57 -3.08
N MET A 19 11.10 -2.12 -2.00
CA MET A 19 9.68 -2.39 -1.76
C MET A 19 8.98 -1.16 -1.15
N VAL A 20 7.78 -0.88 -1.65
CA VAL A 20 6.88 0.14 -1.10
C VAL A 20 5.57 -0.54 -0.71
N GLU A 21 5.09 -0.27 0.50
CA GLU A 21 3.83 -0.76 1.01
C GLU A 21 2.81 0.38 1.08
N ILE A 22 1.59 0.12 0.62
CA ILE A 22 0.46 1.04 0.75
C ILE A 22 -0.57 0.41 1.69
N SER A 23 -0.89 1.14 2.74
CA SER A 23 -1.82 0.71 3.80
C SER A 23 -2.94 1.74 4.02
N TYR A 24 -4.11 1.26 4.43
CA TYR A 24 -5.24 2.09 4.84
C TYR A 24 -5.77 1.59 6.18
N LYS A 25 -5.81 2.45 7.21
CA LYS A 25 -6.21 2.06 8.58
C LYS A 25 -5.53 0.78 9.06
N GLU A 26 -4.21 0.74 8.95
CA GLU A 26 -3.38 -0.41 9.36
C GLU A 26 -3.59 -1.69 8.52
N GLN A 27 -4.50 -1.69 7.54
CA GLN A 27 -4.66 -2.78 6.58
C GLN A 27 -3.77 -2.56 5.36
N VAL A 28 -2.86 -3.50 5.11
CA VAL A 28 -2.05 -3.51 3.89
C VAL A 28 -2.93 -3.79 2.68
N LEU A 29 -2.88 -2.90 1.68
CA LEU A 29 -3.65 -3.02 0.44
C LEU A 29 -2.83 -3.68 -0.67
N CYS A 30 -1.61 -3.20 -0.86
CA CYS A 30 -0.69 -3.72 -1.85
C CYS A 30 0.76 -3.40 -1.50
N GLN A 31 1.64 -4.14 -2.15
CA GLN A 31 3.07 -3.88 -2.15
C GLN A 31 3.55 -3.69 -3.59
N LEU A 32 4.47 -2.75 -3.78
CA LEU A 32 5.19 -2.48 -5.02
C LEU A 32 6.61 -2.99 -4.85
N TYR A 33 7.07 -3.81 -5.78
CA TYR A 33 8.43 -4.34 -5.83
C TYR A 33 9.18 -3.67 -6.99
N LYS A 34 10.34 -3.09 -6.68
CA LYS A 34 11.17 -2.31 -7.64
C LYS A 34 12.56 -2.93 -7.84
N ASP A 35 12.79 -4.11 -7.27
CA ASP A 35 14.03 -4.87 -7.35
C ASP A 35 14.52 -5.16 -8.77
N ASN A 36 13.58 -5.27 -9.72
CA ASN A 36 13.87 -5.53 -11.13
C ASN A 36 14.08 -4.27 -11.99
N GLY A 37 14.09 -3.08 -11.39
CA GLY A 37 14.25 -1.79 -12.06
C GLY A 37 12.94 -1.02 -12.21
N LEU A 38 13.06 0.29 -12.45
CA LEU A 38 11.92 1.21 -12.56
C LEU A 38 10.94 0.87 -13.70
N ASP A 39 11.42 0.19 -14.74
CA ASP A 39 10.64 -0.26 -15.89
C ASP A 39 9.93 -1.61 -15.65
N LYS A 40 10.21 -2.29 -14.53
CA LYS A 40 9.70 -3.61 -14.19
C LYS A 40 9.11 -3.66 -12.78
N VAL A 41 8.49 -2.56 -12.35
CA VAL A 41 7.80 -2.52 -11.07
C VAL A 41 6.65 -3.53 -11.09
N GLU A 42 6.65 -4.44 -10.13
CA GLU A 42 5.60 -5.42 -9.92
C GLU A 42 4.70 -4.96 -8.77
N ILE A 43 3.39 -5.19 -8.90
CA ILE A 43 2.40 -4.90 -7.86
C ILE A 43 1.75 -6.20 -7.40
N GLU A 44 1.73 -6.42 -6.10
CA GLU A 44 1.00 -7.50 -5.45
C GLU A 44 -0.16 -6.90 -4.64
N PHE A 45 -1.39 -7.31 -4.97
CA PHE A 45 -2.59 -6.90 -4.23
C PHE A 45 -2.96 -7.96 -3.19
N PHE A 46 -3.18 -7.53 -1.96
CA PHE A 46 -3.66 -8.40 -0.88
C PHE A 46 -5.19 -8.36 -0.83
N SER A 47 -5.82 -9.24 -1.62
CA SER A 47 -7.27 -9.30 -1.74
C SER A 47 -7.97 -10.15 -0.69
N ASP A 48 -7.23 -10.74 0.28
CA ASP A 48 -7.80 -11.54 1.38
C ASP A 48 -8.50 -10.65 2.43
N ALA A 49 -9.43 -9.83 1.95
CA ALA A 49 -10.49 -9.22 2.75
C ALA A 49 -11.56 -10.28 3.07
N GLN A 50 -11.19 -11.39 3.72
CA GLN A 50 -12.18 -12.28 4.31
C GLN A 50 -12.56 -11.78 5.71
N LEU A 51 -13.71 -11.08 5.74
CA LEU A 51 -14.70 -11.11 6.82
C LEU A 51 -14.23 -10.70 8.23
N LEU A 52 -13.81 -9.44 8.41
CA LEU A 52 -14.07 -8.78 9.69
C LEU A 52 -15.52 -8.29 9.69
N THR A 53 -16.37 -9.10 10.31
CA THR A 53 -17.83 -9.08 10.39
C THR A 53 -18.45 -7.82 11.03
N SER A 54 -17.82 -6.66 10.96
CA SER A 54 -18.37 -5.46 11.60
C SER A 54 -18.03 -4.10 11.02
N GLN A 55 -17.13 -3.95 10.03
CA GLN A 55 -16.83 -2.62 9.51
C GLN A 55 -16.51 -2.60 8.01
N ASP A 56 -16.94 -1.53 7.35
CA ASP A 56 -16.63 -1.10 5.98
C ASP A 56 -15.11 -0.92 5.77
N ALA A 57 -14.32 -2.00 5.90
CA ALA A 57 -12.86 -1.95 6.05
C ALA A 57 -12.14 -1.34 4.83
N MET A 58 -12.74 -1.43 3.63
CA MET A 58 -12.20 -0.87 2.40
C MET A 58 -13.15 0.15 1.75
N LYS A 59 -13.64 1.11 2.54
CA LYS A 59 -14.34 2.29 2.00
C LYS A 59 -13.61 3.55 2.45
N PHE A 60 -13.19 4.34 1.47
CA PHE A 60 -12.48 5.61 1.64
C PHE A 60 -13.04 6.68 0.70
N SER A 61 -12.80 7.95 1.01
CA SER A 61 -13.19 9.06 0.13
C SER A 61 -12.33 9.09 -1.13
N LEU A 62 -12.93 9.42 -2.27
CA LEU A 62 -12.18 9.69 -3.49
C LEU A 62 -11.24 10.88 -3.31
N ASP A 63 -11.69 11.92 -2.60
CA ASP A 63 -10.88 13.11 -2.34
C ASP A 63 -9.65 12.81 -1.47
N ASP A 64 -9.75 11.83 -0.57
CA ASP A 64 -8.62 11.40 0.26
C ASP A 64 -7.64 10.54 -0.54
N PHE A 65 -8.15 9.68 -1.41
CA PHE A 65 -7.32 8.83 -2.28
C PHE A 65 -6.51 9.66 -3.30
N LEU A 66 -7.08 10.72 -3.87
CA LEU A 66 -6.41 11.55 -4.87
C LEU A 66 -5.31 12.47 -4.30
N GLN A 67 -5.16 12.53 -2.97
CA GLN A 67 -4.11 13.32 -2.31
C GLN A 67 -2.82 12.53 -2.03
N VAL A 68 -2.84 11.22 -2.28
CA VAL A 68 -1.72 10.29 -2.08
C VAL A 68 -0.71 10.40 -3.22
#